data_AF-X1JIX9-F1
#
_entry.id   AF-X1JIX9-F1
#
_cell.length_a   1.000
_cell.length_b   1.000
_cell.length_c   1.000
_cell.angle_alpha   90.00
_cell.angle_beta   90.00
_cell.angle_gamma   90.00
#
_symmetry.space_group_name_H-M   'P 1'
#
loop_
_entity.id
_entity.type
_entity.pdbx_description
1 polymer ?
#
loop_
_entity_poly.entity_id
_entity_poly.type
_entity_poly.pdbx_seq_one_letter_code
_entity_poly.pdbx_strand_id
1 'polypeptide(L)'
;MENILAQAKKVAEEAEAFLVSSEETTAQFEANRLKHIQSKQSTSLALRIVRQGRLGYATTTELNDIQSLVDNAVATARFGMPARFELPSPATYPRIDVFDPDIESTSAEKMIELGEELIAIVAEHTPDILCEALVTKGVISFQIINSRGGQA
;
A
#
# COMPACT_ATOMS: atom_id res chain seq x y z
N MET A 1 -14.38 2.59 5.45
CA MET A 1 -14.56 2.71 3.98
C MET A 1 -15.96 3.19 3.59
N GLU A 2 -17.02 2.49 3.98
CA GLU A 2 -18.42 2.86 3.63
C GLU A 2 -18.80 4.32 3.91
N ASN A 3 -18.42 4.87 5.07
CA ASN A 3 -18.70 6.27 5.39
C ASN A 3 -18.06 7.26 4.40
N ILE A 4 -16.79 7.02 4.00
CA ILE A 4 -16.09 7.85 3.02
C ILE A 4 -16.84 7.82 1.68
N LEU A 5 -17.21 6.63 1.23
CA LEU A 5 -17.93 6.46 -0.01
C LEU A 5 -19.31 7.13 0.04
N ALA A 6 -20.03 7.01 1.16
CA ALA A 6 -21.31 7.67 1.37
C ALA A 6 -21.21 9.20 1.34
N GLN A 7 -20.15 9.79 1.89
CA GLN A 7 -19.93 11.25 1.81
C GLN A 7 -19.54 11.68 0.39
N ALA A 8 -18.64 10.96 -0.27
CA ALA A 8 -18.22 11.26 -1.65
C ALA A 8 -19.41 11.21 -2.64
N LYS A 9 -20.31 10.24 -2.49
CA LYS A 9 -21.53 10.11 -3.33
C LYS A 9 -22.50 11.28 -3.21
N LYS A 10 -22.40 12.13 -2.18
CA LYS A 10 -23.22 13.35 -2.06
C LYS A 10 -22.73 14.49 -2.95
N VAL A 11 -21.47 14.44 -3.40
CA VAL A 11 -20.79 15.57 -4.07
C VAL A 11 -20.24 15.23 -5.44
N ALA A 12 -20.27 13.96 -5.84
CA ALA A 12 -19.68 13.41 -7.07
C ALA A 12 -20.61 12.35 -7.69
N GLU A 13 -20.57 12.21 -9.03
CA GLU A 13 -21.37 11.20 -9.74
C GLU A 13 -20.82 9.79 -9.52
N GLU A 14 -19.50 9.64 -9.47
CA GLU A 14 -18.83 8.39 -9.14
C GLU A 14 -17.71 8.59 -8.10
N ALA A 15 -17.44 7.58 -7.28
CA ALA A 15 -16.39 7.61 -6.26
C ALA A 15 -15.79 6.23 -6.03
N GLU A 16 -14.50 6.17 -5.74
CA GLU A 16 -13.75 4.97 -5.35
C GLU A 16 -12.84 5.31 -4.18
N ALA A 17 -12.90 4.50 -3.14
CA ALA A 17 -12.00 4.58 -2.01
C ALA A 17 -11.05 3.37 -2.04
N PHE A 18 -9.76 3.63 -1.89
CA PHE A 18 -8.69 2.64 -1.88
C PHE A 18 -7.90 2.78 -0.58
N LEU A 19 -7.97 1.78 0.29
CA LEU A 19 -7.23 1.72 1.54
C LEU A 19 -6.08 0.73 1.38
N VAL A 20 -4.89 1.15 1.78
CA VAL A 20 -3.73 0.27 1.90
C VAL A 20 -3.20 0.36 3.31
N SER A 21 -2.94 -0.79 3.92
CA SER A 21 -2.22 -0.92 5.17
C SER A 21 -1.01 -1.81 4.95
N SER A 22 0.16 -1.37 5.36
CA SER A 22 1.39 -2.13 5.23
C SER A 22 2.21 -2.06 6.51
N GLU A 23 2.79 -3.19 6.87
CA GLU A 23 3.83 -3.28 7.89
C GLU A 23 5.02 -4.02 7.29
N GLU A 24 6.19 -3.39 7.33
CA GLU A 24 7.41 -3.90 6.72
C GLU A 24 8.55 -3.82 7.73
N THR A 25 9.32 -4.89 7.87
CA THR A 25 10.60 -4.89 8.59
C THR A 25 11.71 -5.19 7.58
N THR A 26 12.77 -4.40 7.63
CA THR A 26 13.94 -4.54 6.76
C THR A 26 15.21 -4.63 7.59
N ALA A 27 16.02 -5.65 7.35
CA ALA A 27 17.39 -5.77 7.84
C ALA A 27 18.36 -5.45 6.70
N GLN A 28 19.15 -4.39 6.88
CA GLN A 28 20.09 -3.91 5.88
C GLN A 28 21.53 -4.14 6.33
N PHE A 29 22.35 -4.63 5.40
CA PHE A 29 23.76 -4.90 5.59
C PHE A 29 24.60 -4.03 4.65
N GLU A 30 25.71 -3.53 5.18
CA GLU A 30 26.70 -2.75 4.44
C GLU A 30 28.09 -3.25 4.83
N ALA A 31 28.99 -3.38 3.85
CA ALA A 31 30.36 -3.84 4.06
C ALA A 31 30.41 -5.14 4.91
N ASN A 32 29.59 -6.12 4.54
CA ASN A 32 29.48 -7.44 5.18
C ASN A 32 28.96 -7.46 6.63
N ARG A 33 28.38 -6.35 7.11
CA ARG A 33 27.88 -6.26 8.49
C ARG A 33 26.48 -5.70 8.53
N LEU A 34 25.70 -6.14 9.51
CA LEU A 34 24.38 -5.57 9.79
C LEU A 34 24.56 -4.08 10.10
N LYS A 35 23.90 -3.25 9.29
CA LYS A 35 23.95 -1.80 9.40
C LYS A 35 22.83 -1.29 10.30
N HIS A 36 21.60 -1.71 10.01
CA HIS A 36 20.43 -1.36 10.80
C HIS A 36 19.25 -2.29 10.49
N ILE A 37 18.27 -2.27 11.39
CA ILE A 37 16.97 -2.90 11.20
C ILE A 37 15.90 -1.84 11.44
N GLN A 38 14.92 -1.77 10.54
CA GLN A 38 13.85 -0.80 10.63
C GLN A 38 12.51 -1.46 10.35
N SER A 39 11.52 -1.16 11.21
CA SER A 39 10.11 -1.45 10.95
C SER A 39 9.37 -0.17 10.56
N LYS A 40 8.55 -0.24 9.52
CA LYS A 40 7.66 0.83 9.06
C LYS A 40 6.25 0.29 8.99
N GLN A 41 5.32 1.02 9.58
CA GLN A 41 3.89 0.77 9.43
C GLN A 41 3.24 2.00 8.81
N SER A 42 2.38 1.79 7.82
CA SER A 42 1.64 2.87 7.19
C SER A 42 0.26 2.41 6.79
N THR A 43 -0.74 3.22 7.12
CA THR A 43 -2.09 3.08 6.56
C THR A 43 -2.40 4.35 5.77
N SER A 44 -2.79 4.19 4.52
CA SER A 44 -3.11 5.29 3.62
C SER A 44 -4.44 5.05 2.94
N LEU A 45 -5.25 6.09 2.84
CA LEU A 45 -6.52 6.10 2.15
C LEU A 45 -6.45 7.06 0.97
N ALA A 46 -6.77 6.56 -0.21
CA ALA A 46 -6.96 7.35 -1.41
C ALA A 46 -8.45 7.42 -1.76
N LEU A 47 -8.90 8.59 -2.20
CA LEU A 47 -10.23 8.83 -2.71
C LEU A 47 -10.13 9.38 -4.14
N ARG A 48 -10.72 8.65 -5.08
CA ARG A 48 -10.93 9.09 -6.46
C ARG A 48 -12.41 9.41 -6.64
N ILE A 49 -12.72 10.51 -7.30
CA ILE A 49 -14.09 10.90 -7.64
C ILE A 49 -14.21 11.29 -9.11
N VAL A 50 -15.41 11.17 -9.66
CA VAL A 50 -15.82 11.82 -10.90
C VAL A 50 -16.88 12.85 -10.52
N ARG A 51 -16.56 14.13 -10.73
CA ARG A 51 -17.46 15.25 -10.47
C ARG A 51 -17.59 16.12 -11.71
N GLN A 52 -18.81 16.34 -12.18
CA GLN A 52 -19.10 17.02 -13.44
C GLN A 52 -18.31 16.41 -14.61
N GLY A 53 -18.18 15.08 -14.60
CA GLY A 53 -17.43 14.33 -15.62
C GLY A 53 -15.91 14.51 -15.56
N ARG A 54 -15.34 15.09 -14.50
CA ARG A 54 -13.89 15.32 -14.33
C ARG A 54 -13.34 14.58 -13.11
N LEU A 55 -12.08 14.15 -13.21
CA LEU A 55 -11.41 13.37 -12.17
C LEU A 55 -10.91 14.21 -11.00
N GLY A 56 -11.40 13.91 -9.80
CA GLY A 56 -10.81 14.37 -8.53
C GLY A 56 -10.04 13.25 -7.86
N TYR A 57 -8.96 13.60 -7.16
CA TYR A 57 -8.16 12.66 -6.39
C TYR A 57 -7.58 13.33 -5.15
N ALA A 58 -7.53 12.60 -4.04
CA ALA A 58 -6.84 13.00 -2.83
C ALA A 58 -6.41 11.76 -2.02
N THR A 59 -5.41 11.94 -1.15
CA THR A 59 -4.89 10.88 -0.27
C THR A 59 -4.71 11.41 1.15
N THR A 60 -4.80 10.53 2.14
CA THR A 60 -4.54 10.87 3.55
C THR A 60 -3.98 9.68 4.32
N THR A 61 -3.19 9.95 5.34
CA THR A 61 -2.83 8.99 6.41
C THR A 61 -3.68 9.22 7.67
N GLU A 62 -4.41 10.34 7.74
CA GLU A 62 -5.32 10.70 8.83
C GLU A 62 -6.72 10.15 8.55
N LEU A 63 -6.99 8.91 8.97
CA LEU A 63 -8.23 8.19 8.66
C LEU A 63 -9.48 8.78 9.35
N ASN A 64 -9.29 9.65 10.33
CA ASN A 64 -10.38 10.30 11.08
C ASN A 64 -10.91 11.57 10.38
N ASP A 65 -10.14 12.16 9.46
CA ASP A 65 -10.53 13.39 8.75
C ASP A 65 -11.04 13.08 7.33
N ILE A 66 -12.18 12.37 7.29
CA ILE A 66 -12.85 12.00 6.04
C ILE A 66 -13.29 13.23 5.25
N GLN A 67 -13.72 14.29 5.96
CA GLN A 67 -14.26 15.48 5.32
C GLN A 67 -13.19 16.22 4.52
N SER A 68 -12.00 16.42 5.11
CA SER A 68 -10.86 17.02 4.42
C SER A 68 -10.47 16.23 3.17
N LEU A 69 -10.46 14.89 3.24
CA LEU A 69 -10.17 14.05 2.08
C LEU A 69 -11.19 14.27 0.94
N VAL A 70 -12.48 14.31 1.25
CA VAL A 70 -13.54 14.56 0.26
C VAL A 70 -13.42 15.96 -0.33
N ASP A 71 -13.21 16.97 0.51
CA ASP A 71 -13.08 18.36 0.07
C ASP A 71 -11.86 18.57 -0.83
N ASN A 72 -10.74 17.91 -0.51
CA ASN A 72 -9.55 17.92 -1.35
C ASN A 72 -9.79 17.24 -2.71
N ALA A 73 -10.45 16.07 -2.73
CA ALA A 73 -10.80 15.40 -3.99
C ALA A 73 -11.74 16.27 -4.84
N VAL A 74 -12.68 16.96 -4.21
CA VAL A 74 -13.59 17.93 -4.84
C VAL A 74 -12.83 19.12 -5.42
N ALA A 75 -11.84 19.65 -4.70
CA ALA A 75 -11.03 20.77 -5.15
C ALA A 75 -10.20 20.39 -6.38
N THR A 76 -9.60 19.20 -6.39
CA THR A 76 -8.77 18.73 -7.52
C THR A 76 -9.60 18.39 -8.76
N ALA A 77 -10.87 17.95 -8.60
CA ALA A 77 -11.77 17.68 -9.73
C ALA A 77 -11.99 18.88 -10.66
N ARG A 78 -11.90 20.12 -10.14
CA ARG A 78 -12.03 21.35 -10.93
C ARG A 78 -10.98 21.46 -12.04
N PHE A 79 -9.81 20.88 -11.81
CA PHE A 79 -8.68 20.88 -12.75
C PHE A 79 -8.46 19.50 -13.40
N GLY A 80 -9.17 18.48 -12.91
CA GLY A 80 -9.08 17.10 -13.37
C GLY A 80 -9.35 16.92 -14.86
N MET A 81 -8.75 15.91 -15.48
CA MET A 81 -9.10 15.54 -16.85
C MET A 81 -10.54 14.98 -16.93
N PRO A 82 -11.20 15.06 -18.09
CA PRO A 82 -12.45 14.35 -18.31
C PRO A 82 -12.31 12.84 -18.05
N ALA A 83 -13.22 12.28 -17.26
CA ALA A 83 -13.30 10.85 -17.03
C ALA A 83 -13.83 10.18 -18.30
N ARG A 84 -13.05 9.25 -18.86
CA ARG A 84 -13.39 8.48 -20.09
C ARG A 84 -13.57 7.00 -19.81
N PHE A 85 -13.95 6.68 -18.58
CA PHE A 85 -14.20 5.33 -18.08
C PHE A 85 -15.33 5.40 -17.05
N GLU A 86 -15.94 4.25 -16.78
CA GLU A 86 -16.86 4.05 -15.68
C GLU A 86 -16.20 3.18 -14.62
N LEU A 87 -16.54 3.37 -13.35
CA LEU A 87 -16.07 2.47 -12.30
C LEU A 87 -16.66 1.05 -12.46
N PRO A 88 -15.94 0.01 -12.01
CA PRO A 88 -16.44 -1.36 -12.10
C PRO A 88 -17.76 -1.58 -11.34
N SER A 89 -18.70 -2.28 -11.97
CA SER A 89 -19.88 -2.85 -11.29
C SER A 89 -19.47 -4.01 -10.35
N PRO A 90 -20.38 -4.52 -9.50
CA PRO A 90 -20.09 -5.67 -8.64
C PRO A 90 -19.65 -6.88 -9.48
N ALA A 91 -18.58 -7.54 -9.05
CA ALA A 91 -18.03 -8.71 -9.73
C ALA A 91 -17.57 -9.75 -8.70
N THR A 92 -17.53 -11.01 -9.12
CA THR A 92 -16.96 -12.11 -8.33
C THR A 92 -15.54 -12.35 -8.77
N TYR A 93 -14.60 -12.30 -7.83
CA TYR A 93 -13.19 -12.60 -8.08
C TYR A 93 -12.85 -14.00 -7.55
N PRO A 94 -11.93 -14.73 -8.20
CA PRO A 94 -11.41 -15.95 -7.61
C PRO A 94 -10.67 -15.63 -6.32
N ARG A 95 -10.82 -16.49 -5.31
CA ARG A 95 -9.97 -16.42 -4.12
C ARG A 95 -8.57 -16.86 -4.50
N ILE A 96 -7.58 -16.01 -4.20
CA ILE A 96 -6.16 -16.30 -4.39
C ILE A 96 -5.51 -16.23 -3.01
N ASP A 97 -5.00 -17.35 -2.52
CA ASP A 97 -4.29 -17.40 -1.25
C ASP A 97 -2.84 -16.96 -1.50
N VAL A 98 -2.56 -15.68 -1.21
CA VAL A 98 -1.24 -15.03 -1.37
C VAL A 98 -0.59 -14.65 -0.04
N PHE A 99 -1.31 -14.85 1.07
CA PHE A 99 -0.84 -14.52 2.41
C PHE A 99 -0.29 -15.77 3.09
N ASP A 100 0.94 -15.67 3.57
CA ASP A 100 1.59 -16.68 4.41
C ASP A 100 1.67 -16.16 5.85
N PRO A 101 0.95 -16.77 6.82
CA PRO A 101 0.93 -16.32 8.21
C PRO A 101 2.31 -16.43 8.89
N ASP A 102 3.20 -17.29 8.40
CA ASP A 102 4.52 -17.49 9.02
C ASP A 102 5.42 -16.25 8.82
N ILE A 103 5.15 -15.44 7.77
CA ILE A 103 5.88 -14.20 7.49
C ILE A 103 5.67 -13.16 8.60
N GLU A 104 4.44 -13.03 9.12
CA GLU A 104 4.15 -12.09 10.21
C GLU A 104 4.98 -12.44 11.46
N SER A 105 5.05 -13.73 11.77
CA SER A 105 5.76 -14.27 12.94
C SER A 105 7.28 -14.32 12.82
N THR A 106 7.84 -14.10 11.62
CA THR A 106 9.29 -14.17 11.37
C THR A 106 10.03 -13.13 12.22
N SER A 107 10.99 -13.57 13.04
CA SER A 107 11.71 -12.67 13.94
C SER A 107 12.80 -11.86 13.22
N ALA A 108 13.23 -10.76 13.84
CA ALA A 108 14.34 -9.97 13.31
C ALA A 108 15.64 -10.78 13.29
N GLU A 109 15.87 -11.64 14.28
CA GLU A 109 17.03 -12.52 14.36
C GLU A 109 17.09 -13.47 13.16
N LYS A 110 15.97 -14.08 12.77
CA LYS A 110 15.90 -14.94 11.58
C LYS A 110 16.25 -14.19 10.30
N MET A 111 15.85 -12.92 10.20
CA MET A 111 16.20 -12.07 9.07
C MET A 111 17.69 -11.72 9.06
N ILE A 112 18.29 -11.47 10.23
CA ILE A 112 19.73 -11.21 10.35
C ILE A 112 20.51 -12.44 9.91
N GLU A 113 20.17 -13.61 10.46
CA GLU A 113 20.80 -14.90 10.09
C GLU A 113 20.77 -15.11 8.58
N LEU A 114 19.62 -14.90 7.94
CA LEU A 114 19.48 -15.04 6.49
C LEU A 114 20.38 -14.05 5.73
N GLY A 115 20.48 -12.81 6.19
CA GLY A 115 21.37 -11.82 5.58
C GLY A 115 22.85 -12.18 5.72
N GLU A 116 23.26 -12.69 6.89
CA GLU A 116 24.61 -13.17 7.14
C GLU A 116 24.95 -14.39 6.29
N GLU A 117 24.03 -15.34 6.14
CA GLU A 117 24.16 -16.50 5.25
C GLU A 117 24.34 -16.08 3.79
N LEU A 118 23.55 -15.13 3.29
CA LEU A 118 23.66 -14.60 1.93
C LEU A 118 25.03 -13.98 1.67
N ILE A 119 25.54 -13.19 2.62
CA ILE A 119 26.86 -12.55 2.51
C ILE A 119 27.97 -13.61 2.56
N ALA A 120 27.86 -14.60 3.44
CA ALA A 120 28.84 -15.67 3.59
C ALA A 120 29.05 -16.46 2.29
N ILE A 121 27.95 -16.80 1.59
CA ILE A 121 28.00 -17.50 0.29
C ILE A 121 28.81 -16.71 -0.74
N VAL A 122 28.60 -15.39 -0.80
CA VAL A 122 29.29 -14.52 -1.77
C VAL A 122 30.78 -14.37 -1.38
N ALA A 123 31.07 -14.18 -0.09
CA ALA A 123 32.42 -14.02 0.41
C ALA A 123 33.26 -15.31 0.32
N GLU A 124 32.64 -16.49 0.41
CA GLU A 124 33.31 -17.78 0.19
C GLU A 124 33.80 -17.92 -1.26
N HIS A 125 32.99 -17.47 -2.23
CA HIS A 125 33.37 -17.51 -3.64
C HIS A 125 34.42 -16.46 -4.01
N THR A 126 34.31 -15.24 -3.46
CA THR A 126 35.23 -14.14 -3.74
C THR A 126 35.71 -13.52 -2.44
N PRO A 127 36.86 -13.97 -1.92
CA PRO A 127 37.47 -13.37 -0.73
C PRO A 127 37.69 -11.86 -0.93
N ASP A 128 37.53 -11.10 0.15
CA ASP A 128 37.65 -9.63 0.23
C ASP A 128 36.55 -8.79 -0.44
N ILE A 129 35.53 -9.42 -1.05
CA ILE A 129 34.38 -8.67 -1.57
C ILE A 129 33.59 -8.02 -0.42
N LEU A 130 33.17 -6.77 -0.64
CA LEU A 130 32.26 -6.06 0.25
C LEU A 130 30.85 -6.11 -0.33
N CYS A 131 29.95 -6.75 0.40
CA CYS A 131 28.57 -6.93 0.02
C CYS A 131 27.65 -5.93 0.72
N GLU A 132 26.63 -5.52 -0.03
CA GLU A 132 25.39 -4.99 0.52
C GLU A 132 24.32 -6.08 0.41
N ALA A 133 23.51 -6.24 1.44
CA ALA A 133 22.41 -7.20 1.44
C ALA A 133 21.18 -6.60 2.12
N LEU A 134 20.00 -7.07 1.68
CA LEU A 134 18.73 -6.62 2.20
C LEU A 134 17.83 -7.84 2.41
N VAL A 135 17.31 -7.99 3.62
CA VAL A 135 16.26 -8.96 3.94
C VAL A 135 15.04 -8.20 4.39
N THR A 136 13.92 -8.40 3.69
CA THR A 136 12.65 -7.68 3.96
C THR A 136 11.55 -8.69 4.23
N LYS A 137 10.80 -8.47 5.30
CA LYS A 137 9.48 -9.11 5.51
C LYS A 137 8.42 -8.03 5.48
N GLY A 138 7.25 -8.34 4.96
CA GLY A 138 6.15 -7.38 4.95
C GLY A 138 4.80 -8.04 4.81
N VAL A 139 3.81 -7.45 5.49
CA VAL A 139 2.39 -7.76 5.34
C VAL A 139 1.72 -6.55 4.75
N ILE A 140 0.94 -6.75 3.69
CA ILE A 140 0.18 -5.70 3.03
C ILE A 140 -1.27 -6.13 2.86
N SER A 141 -2.18 -5.21 3.17
CA SER A 141 -3.62 -5.36 2.99
C SER A 141 -4.12 -4.23 2.13
N PHE A 142 -4.97 -4.57 1.17
CA PHE A 142 -5.67 -3.64 0.31
C PHE A 142 -7.17 -3.81 0.51
N GLN A 143 -7.91 -2.70 0.44
CA GLN A 143 -9.36 -2.72 0.35
C GLN A 143 -9.81 -1.65 -0.64
N ILE A 144 -10.63 -2.05 -1.60
CA ILE A 144 -11.17 -1.16 -2.63
C ILE A 144 -12.69 -1.25 -2.57
N ILE A 145 -13.37 -0.10 -2.54
CA ILE A 145 -14.82 -0.02 -2.75
C ILE A 145 -15.16 1.15 -3.67
N ASN A 146 -16.21 1.01 -4.48
CA ASN A 146 -16.67 2.07 -5.37
C ASN A 146 -18.19 2.30 -5.33
N SER A 147 -18.61 3.44 -5.88
CA SER A 147 -19.98 3.93 -5.83
C SER A 147 -20.98 3.08 -6.61
N ARG A 148 -20.49 2.24 -7.53
CA ARG A 148 -21.23 1.30 -8.37
C ARG A 148 -21.32 -0.10 -7.76
N GLY A 149 -20.74 -0.30 -6.58
CA GLY A 149 -20.80 -1.56 -5.83
C GLY A 149 -19.67 -2.55 -6.15
N GLY A 150 -18.68 -2.14 -6.94
CA GLY A 150 -17.44 -2.90 -7.06
C GLY A 150 -16.65 -2.87 -5.75
N GLN A 151 -16.13 -4.02 -5.35
CA GLN A 151 -15.32 -4.20 -4.14
C GLN A 151 -14.24 -5.26 -4.38
N ALA A 152 -13.05 -5.07 -3.80
CA ALA A 152 -11.93 -6.00 -3.87
C ALA A 152 -11.05 -5.89 -2.62
#